data_AF-A0A7Y8IMI8-F1
#
_entry.id   AF-A0A7Y8IMI8-F1
#
_cell.length_a   1.000
_cell.length_b   1.000
_cell.length_c   1.000
_cell.angle_alpha   90.00
_cell.angle_beta   90.00
_cell.angle_gamma   90.00
#
_symmetry.space_group_name_H-M   'P 1'
#
loop_
_entity.id
_entity.type
_entity.pdbx_description
1 polymer ?
#
loop_
_entity_poly.entity_id
_entity_poly.type
_entity_poly.pdbx_seq_one_letter_code
_entity_poly.pdbx_strand_id
1 'polypeptide(L)'
;MVFPAEAASRERYVALAPPGLDWQKPVGEAVFARGEEAILAVPAGSYRVFCSAVGYEPAYGKQVQAEAGKRTSFSCEPQPLVAVVCGKLLAEDTGQPIPGGTVEVASVGTRAPFLSPLGLAHVQRTFRGTSDREGKFCVLGKPAFAAPLRAWAPGFAVTVVPKVVFDKQGQPLPPLVLSREAVVELHLSGVEELFGGLPIWVFLREEGEKDRVVLRELLQELPSELHHVPAGTFEVLVGKDPSPKGARVLGHVAVDAGELVTLRLSWAEARLAGKAQGELGPGSCQVEFVGMQDIANVPLQPAGEGEARFSLVWEQPGRLLAIASCKSGEREWARALGEVEVKTGRTSQELAFTLEKGSFSLLLGEGCASGSCRVKAASPGLVPSKDFSYCAGPAQADGRFTCPVPMAQAVVVAQGPGGAWAGPQLVADGAALAWEAGREVQVVVTDQRGEPVERAWVSAFPLPETWLLLAGGRTDEQGSLTLSLPRRDVLLLVAPRGRELGSSSAVCPASRFRCEFVLPPPATLVVRGGLQGWPRIPLLELEGLLLPANPHAFPVASLGEDMLVRRLPSGSRLRLVELAEDGKRKPLTRPLVLAPGERRTVSLPSRGQV
;
A
#
# COMPACT_ATOMS: atom_id res chain seq x y z
N MET A 1 -5.15 -29.21 -29.35
CA MET A 1 -5.02 -29.65 -27.95
C MET A 1 -3.53 -29.60 -27.63
N VAL A 2 -3.03 -28.48 -27.09
CA VAL A 2 -1.59 -28.34 -26.82
C VAL A 2 -1.32 -29.00 -25.47
N PHE A 3 -1.26 -30.33 -25.47
CA PHE A 3 -0.42 -31.02 -24.51
C PHE A 3 1.00 -30.45 -24.65
N PRO A 4 1.83 -30.38 -23.60
CA PRO A 4 3.26 -30.35 -23.80
C PRO A 4 3.71 -31.73 -24.32
N ALA A 5 3.20 -32.16 -25.48
CA ALA A 5 3.44 -33.46 -26.09
C ALA A 5 4.84 -33.55 -26.71
N GLU A 6 5.59 -32.44 -26.79
CA GLU A 6 6.99 -32.46 -27.22
C GLU A 6 7.98 -32.21 -26.08
N ALA A 7 7.54 -31.64 -24.95
CA ALA A 7 8.41 -31.36 -23.80
C ALA A 7 8.29 -32.36 -22.63
N ALA A 8 7.30 -33.28 -22.64
CA ALA A 8 7.26 -34.46 -21.76
C ALA A 8 8.31 -35.52 -22.16
N SER A 9 9.48 -35.05 -22.58
CA SER A 9 10.51 -35.82 -23.25
C SER A 9 11.36 -36.61 -22.26
N ARG A 10 11.35 -37.93 -22.43
CA ARG A 10 12.45 -38.87 -22.19
C ARG A 10 12.88 -39.16 -20.75
N GLU A 11 12.57 -38.36 -19.74
CA GLU A 11 13.08 -38.59 -18.38
C GLU A 11 12.35 -39.70 -17.61
N ARG A 12 13.13 -40.60 -17.02
CA ARG A 12 12.71 -41.66 -16.10
C ARG A 12 13.46 -41.49 -14.80
N TYR A 13 12.88 -41.95 -13.71
CA TYR A 13 13.49 -41.93 -12.40
C TYR A 13 13.43 -43.32 -11.77
N VAL A 14 14.51 -43.68 -11.08
CA VAL A 14 14.61 -44.90 -10.29
C VAL A 14 15.27 -44.61 -8.96
N ALA A 15 14.79 -45.25 -7.90
CA ALA A 15 15.38 -45.20 -6.57
C ALA A 15 15.36 -46.56 -5.87
N LEU A 16 16.39 -46.82 -5.09
CA LEU A 16 16.56 -48.01 -4.27
C LEU A 16 16.56 -47.62 -2.79
N ALA A 17 15.76 -48.32 -1.97
CA ALA A 17 15.74 -48.16 -0.52
C ALA A 17 15.82 -49.54 0.17
N PRO A 18 16.46 -49.66 1.35
CA PRO A 18 16.46 -50.91 2.11
C PRO A 18 15.04 -51.36 2.53
N PRO A 19 14.80 -52.67 2.75
CA PRO A 19 13.57 -53.17 3.33
C PRO A 19 13.22 -52.45 4.65
N GLY A 20 11.95 -52.08 4.82
CA GLY A 20 11.48 -51.39 6.03
C GLY A 20 11.73 -49.88 6.07
N LEU A 21 12.45 -49.31 5.10
CA LEU A 21 12.62 -47.87 4.94
C LEU A 21 11.86 -47.34 3.71
N ASP A 22 11.47 -46.07 3.77
CA ASP A 22 10.90 -45.33 2.64
C ASP A 22 11.99 -44.66 1.77
N TRP A 23 11.62 -44.24 0.56
CA TRP A 23 12.52 -43.66 -0.43
C TRP A 23 12.83 -42.17 -0.18
N GLN A 24 12.59 -41.63 1.02
CA GLN A 24 13.04 -40.28 1.40
C GLN A 24 14.56 -40.13 1.39
N LYS A 25 15.28 -41.22 1.70
CA LYS A 25 16.74 -41.28 1.70
C LYS A 25 17.18 -42.55 0.96
N PRO A 26 17.09 -42.58 -0.37
CA PRO A 26 17.45 -43.76 -1.13
C PRO A 26 18.96 -44.04 -1.01
N VAL A 27 19.34 -45.32 -1.06
CA VAL A 27 20.74 -45.74 -1.11
C VAL A 27 21.37 -45.51 -2.48
N GLY A 28 20.53 -45.34 -3.50
CA GLY A 28 20.92 -44.95 -4.84
C GLY A 28 19.68 -44.48 -5.60
N GLU A 29 19.82 -43.39 -6.34
CA GLU A 29 18.77 -42.84 -7.20
C GLU A 29 19.38 -42.24 -8.47
N ALA A 30 18.62 -42.24 -9.56
CA ALA A 30 19.05 -41.64 -10.82
C ALA A 30 17.86 -41.17 -11.66
N VAL A 31 18.07 -40.09 -12.42
CA VAL A 31 17.23 -39.67 -13.54
C VAL A 31 17.97 -39.99 -14.84
N PHE A 32 17.28 -40.55 -15.83
CA PHE A 32 17.89 -41.04 -17.07
C PHE A 32 16.92 -40.93 -18.26
N ALA A 33 17.46 -40.93 -19.48
CA ALA A 33 16.66 -40.71 -20.68
C ALA A 33 15.99 -41.98 -21.24
N ARG A 34 15.14 -41.80 -22.26
CA ARG A 34 14.47 -42.87 -22.98
C ARG A 34 15.49 -43.66 -23.81
N GLY A 35 15.57 -44.96 -23.56
CA GLY A 35 16.53 -45.86 -24.20
C GLY A 35 17.83 -46.07 -23.42
N GLU A 36 18.05 -45.29 -22.36
CA GLU A 36 19.21 -45.45 -21.47
C GLU A 36 18.92 -46.41 -20.32
N GLU A 37 19.99 -47.00 -19.78
CA GLU A 37 19.99 -47.77 -18.54
C GLU A 37 20.52 -46.89 -17.39
N ALA A 38 19.85 -46.92 -16.24
CA ALA A 38 20.42 -46.37 -15.02
C ALA A 38 21.37 -47.39 -14.38
N ILE A 39 22.60 -46.98 -14.10
CA ILE A 39 23.58 -47.78 -13.36
C ILE A 39 23.73 -47.16 -11.97
N LEU A 40 23.29 -47.88 -10.94
CA LEU A 40 23.37 -47.45 -9.55
C LEU A 40 24.44 -48.27 -8.82
N ALA A 41 25.43 -47.60 -8.25
CA ALA A 41 26.40 -48.23 -7.36
C ALA A 41 25.85 -48.23 -5.93
N VAL A 42 25.52 -49.40 -5.41
CA VAL A 42 24.97 -49.60 -4.06
C VAL A 42 25.76 -50.68 -3.32
N PRO A 43 25.78 -50.65 -1.97
CA PRO A 43 26.32 -51.75 -1.19
C PRO A 43 25.63 -53.09 -1.49
N ALA A 44 26.27 -54.20 -1.11
CA ALA A 44 25.60 -55.51 -1.17
C ALA A 44 24.44 -55.56 -0.16
N GLY A 45 23.29 -56.08 -0.57
CA GLY A 45 22.09 -56.10 0.26
C GLY A 45 20.80 -56.34 -0.52
N SER A 46 19.69 -56.40 0.21
CA SER A 46 18.34 -56.43 -0.36
C SER A 46 17.79 -55.01 -0.43
N TYR A 47 17.09 -54.68 -1.52
CA TYR A 47 16.52 -53.35 -1.75
C TYR A 47 15.11 -53.41 -2.35
N ARG A 48 14.30 -52.40 -2.08
CA ARG A 48 13.01 -52.11 -2.71
C ARG A 48 13.19 -51.05 -3.79
N VAL A 49 12.60 -51.28 -4.94
CA VAL A 49 12.67 -50.41 -6.11
C VAL A 49 11.47 -49.46 -6.15
N PHE A 50 11.72 -48.20 -6.47
CA PHE A 50 10.72 -47.21 -6.91
C PHE A 50 11.10 -46.74 -8.32
N CYS A 51 10.11 -46.65 -9.21
CA CYS A 51 10.26 -46.26 -10.59
C CYS A 51 9.16 -45.27 -10.99
N SER A 52 9.52 -44.19 -11.67
CA SER A 52 8.55 -43.27 -12.26
C SER A 52 8.97 -42.81 -13.66
N ALA A 53 7.98 -42.51 -14.48
CA ALA A 53 8.13 -41.93 -15.81
C ALA A 53 7.00 -40.92 -16.03
N VAL A 54 7.30 -39.81 -16.72
CA VAL A 54 6.28 -38.78 -16.96
C VAL A 54 5.13 -39.36 -17.79
N GLY A 55 3.90 -39.20 -17.30
CA GLY A 55 2.69 -39.77 -17.92
C GLY A 55 2.36 -41.21 -17.51
N TYR A 56 3.13 -41.80 -16.60
CA TYR A 56 2.89 -43.14 -16.07
C TYR A 56 2.67 -43.12 -14.55
N GLU A 57 1.89 -44.07 -14.06
CA GLU A 57 1.71 -44.32 -12.63
C GLU A 57 3.05 -44.83 -12.04
N PRO A 58 3.56 -44.22 -10.96
CA PRO A 58 4.77 -44.72 -10.31
C PRO A 58 4.61 -46.18 -9.88
N ALA A 59 5.61 -47.00 -10.19
CA ALA A 59 5.67 -48.41 -9.82
C ALA A 59 6.68 -48.61 -8.68
N TYR A 60 6.28 -49.29 -7.61
CA TYR A 60 7.14 -49.50 -6.44
C TYR A 60 6.85 -50.82 -5.72
N GLY A 61 7.82 -51.27 -4.93
CA GLY A 61 7.69 -52.45 -4.07
C GLY A 61 8.34 -53.74 -4.60
N LYS A 62 8.86 -53.73 -5.83
CA LYS A 62 9.69 -54.84 -6.35
C LYS A 62 10.98 -54.93 -5.52
N GLN A 63 11.41 -56.15 -5.18
CA GLN A 63 12.67 -56.39 -4.48
C GLN A 63 13.79 -56.73 -5.46
N VAL A 64 15.00 -56.25 -5.16
CA VAL A 64 16.24 -56.58 -5.88
C VAL A 64 17.33 -56.92 -4.89
N GLN A 65 18.12 -57.95 -5.20
CA GLN A 65 19.27 -58.37 -4.40
C GLN A 65 20.56 -57.93 -5.11
N ALA A 66 21.35 -57.08 -4.46
CA ALA A 66 22.67 -56.70 -4.93
C ALA A 66 23.75 -57.54 -4.22
N GLU A 67 24.65 -58.13 -5.00
CA GLU A 67 25.79 -58.89 -4.50
C GLU A 67 27.08 -58.09 -4.72
N ALA A 68 28.03 -58.21 -3.79
CA ALA A 68 29.29 -57.48 -3.89
C ALA A 68 30.05 -57.82 -5.18
N GLY A 69 30.42 -56.79 -5.95
CA GLY A 69 31.18 -56.93 -7.20
C GLY A 69 30.41 -57.50 -8.40
N LYS A 70 29.10 -57.78 -8.27
CA LYS A 70 28.27 -58.26 -9.39
C LYS A 70 27.28 -57.20 -9.85
N ARG A 71 26.94 -57.23 -11.14
CA ARG A 71 25.87 -56.41 -11.72
C ARG A 71 24.56 -57.19 -11.69
N THR A 72 23.56 -56.68 -10.96
CA THR A 72 22.19 -57.21 -10.97
C THR A 72 21.30 -56.33 -11.85
N SER A 73 20.52 -56.93 -12.74
CA SER A 73 19.57 -56.22 -13.60
C SER A 73 18.13 -56.42 -13.13
N PHE A 74 17.31 -55.38 -13.23
CA PHE A 74 15.87 -55.44 -13.00
C PHE A 74 15.13 -54.50 -13.96
N SER A 75 13.86 -54.80 -14.23
CA SER A 75 12.95 -53.97 -15.02
C SER A 75 11.78 -53.46 -14.17
N CYS A 76 11.23 -52.31 -14.56
CA CYS A 76 10.00 -51.74 -14.03
C CYS A 76 8.97 -51.64 -15.16
N GLU A 77 7.70 -51.92 -14.85
CA GLU A 77 6.58 -51.87 -15.79
C GLU A 77 5.49 -50.91 -15.27
N PRO A 78 5.75 -49.59 -15.26
CA PRO A 78 4.76 -48.62 -14.82
C PRO A 78 3.58 -48.55 -15.80
N GLN A 79 2.37 -48.37 -15.28
CA GLN A 79 1.15 -48.35 -16.09
C GLN A 79 0.90 -46.94 -16.65
N PRO A 80 0.43 -46.78 -17.90
CA PRO A 80 0.15 -45.46 -18.45
C PRO A 80 -1.04 -44.79 -17.75
N LEU A 81 -0.93 -43.51 -17.46
CA LEU A 81 -2.05 -42.71 -16.99
C LEU A 81 -2.90 -42.31 -18.19
N VAL A 82 -4.11 -42.85 -18.26
CA VAL A 82 -5.03 -42.65 -19.39
C VAL A 82 -6.25 -41.79 -19.05
N ALA A 83 -6.41 -41.38 -17.79
CA ALA A 83 -7.46 -40.46 -17.38
C ALA A 83 -6.89 -39.03 -17.32
N VAL A 84 -7.70 -38.07 -17.76
CA VAL A 84 -7.34 -36.66 -17.80
C VAL A 84 -8.48 -35.84 -17.24
N VAL A 85 -8.15 -34.82 -16.48
CA VAL A 85 -9.11 -33.82 -16.03
C VAL A 85 -8.67 -32.48 -16.60
N CYS A 86 -9.55 -31.84 -17.36
CA CYS A 86 -9.31 -30.54 -17.96
C CYS A 86 -10.27 -29.50 -17.41
N GLY A 87 -9.82 -28.25 -17.33
CA GLY A 87 -10.61 -27.14 -16.82
C GLY A 87 -10.13 -25.81 -17.36
N LYS A 88 -10.72 -24.74 -16.83
CA LYS A 88 -10.26 -23.36 -17.07
C LYS A 88 -9.89 -22.71 -15.75
N LEU A 89 -8.84 -21.91 -15.79
CA LEU A 89 -8.38 -21.02 -14.74
C LEU A 89 -8.81 -19.60 -15.09
N LEU A 90 -9.63 -19.00 -14.23
CA LEU A 90 -10.17 -17.64 -14.41
C LEU A 90 -9.84 -16.77 -13.21
N ALA A 91 -9.61 -15.48 -13.45
CA ALA A 91 -9.45 -14.48 -12.41
C ALA A 91 -10.82 -14.04 -11.87
N GLU A 92 -10.98 -13.99 -10.55
CA GLU A 92 -12.25 -13.63 -9.91
C GLU A 92 -12.71 -12.20 -10.23
N ASP A 93 -11.75 -11.26 -10.22
CA ASP A 93 -11.98 -9.82 -10.37
C ASP A 93 -12.46 -9.41 -11.77
N THR A 94 -11.97 -10.10 -12.79
CA THR A 94 -12.14 -9.72 -14.20
C THR A 94 -12.90 -10.76 -15.01
N GLY A 95 -13.05 -11.99 -14.49
CA GLY A 95 -13.55 -13.15 -15.24
C GLY A 95 -12.65 -13.57 -16.40
N GLN A 96 -11.45 -12.99 -16.53
CA GLN A 96 -10.53 -13.26 -17.63
C GLN A 96 -9.72 -14.54 -17.40
N PRO A 97 -9.31 -15.23 -18.47
CA PRO A 97 -8.46 -16.42 -18.35
C PRO A 97 -7.07 -16.08 -17.81
N ILE A 98 -6.53 -16.95 -16.93
CA ILE A 98 -5.19 -16.81 -16.36
C ILE A 98 -4.21 -17.70 -17.13
N PRO A 99 -3.29 -17.13 -17.94
CA PRO A 99 -2.25 -17.90 -18.61
C PRO A 99 -1.09 -18.25 -17.66
N GLY A 100 -0.49 -19.43 -17.84
CA GLY A 100 0.69 -19.84 -17.07
C GLY A 100 0.41 -20.24 -15.61
N GLY A 101 -0.86 -20.28 -15.20
CA GLY A 101 -1.26 -20.80 -13.90
C GLY A 101 -0.98 -22.29 -13.79
N THR A 102 -0.63 -22.76 -12.59
CA THR A 102 -0.31 -24.17 -12.33
C THR A 102 -1.47 -24.84 -11.63
N VAL A 103 -1.79 -26.06 -12.05
CA VAL A 103 -2.76 -26.95 -11.38
C VAL A 103 -2.12 -28.30 -11.14
N GLU A 104 -2.18 -28.83 -9.93
CA GLU A 104 -1.58 -30.12 -9.60
C GLU A 104 -2.46 -30.95 -8.66
N VAL A 105 -2.19 -32.26 -8.60
CA VAL A 105 -2.82 -33.15 -7.64
C VAL A 105 -2.19 -32.94 -6.25
N ALA A 106 -2.98 -32.42 -5.30
CA ALA A 106 -2.48 -32.00 -4.00
C ALA A 106 -2.04 -33.16 -3.07
N SER A 107 -2.39 -34.41 -3.41
CA SER A 107 -2.00 -35.59 -2.63
C SER A 107 -0.59 -36.11 -2.96
N VAL A 108 0.09 -35.56 -3.96
CA VAL A 108 1.44 -36.03 -4.36
C VAL A 108 2.47 -35.60 -3.31
N GLY A 109 3.17 -36.58 -2.73
CA GLY A 109 4.18 -36.35 -1.68
C GLY A 109 3.65 -36.22 -0.25
N THR A 110 2.32 -36.15 -0.07
CA THR A 110 1.69 -36.05 1.26
C THR A 110 1.28 -37.40 1.84
N ARG A 111 1.40 -38.48 1.05
CA ARG A 111 1.14 -39.87 1.47
C ARG A 111 2.27 -40.79 1.02
N ALA A 112 2.44 -41.91 1.72
CA ALA A 112 3.39 -42.93 1.34
C ALA A 112 3.09 -43.46 -0.09
N PRO A 113 4.12 -43.77 -0.89
CA PRO A 113 5.54 -43.75 -0.52
C PRO A 113 6.14 -42.34 -0.48
N PHE A 114 6.88 -42.02 0.58
CA PHE A 114 7.60 -40.76 0.65
C PHE A 114 8.92 -40.84 -0.14
N LEU A 115 9.24 -39.78 -0.88
CA LEU A 115 10.35 -39.73 -1.83
C LEU A 115 11.41 -38.71 -1.43
N SER A 116 12.61 -38.86 -1.98
CA SER A 116 13.65 -37.82 -1.93
C SER A 116 13.16 -36.55 -2.64
N PRO A 117 13.79 -35.38 -2.41
CA PRO A 117 13.46 -34.16 -3.15
C PRO A 117 13.50 -34.33 -4.67
N LEU A 118 14.48 -35.11 -5.17
CA LEU A 118 14.62 -35.41 -6.60
C LEU A 118 13.46 -36.27 -7.12
N GLY A 119 13.12 -37.34 -6.40
CA GLY A 119 12.02 -38.23 -6.76
C GLY A 119 10.66 -37.54 -6.70
N LEU A 120 10.42 -36.74 -5.67
CA LEU A 120 9.19 -35.96 -5.52
C LEU A 120 9.02 -34.97 -6.68
N ALA A 121 10.07 -34.22 -7.02
CA ALA A 121 10.04 -33.27 -8.14
C ALA A 121 9.76 -33.98 -9.48
N HIS A 122 10.31 -35.18 -9.69
CA HIS A 122 10.03 -35.97 -10.90
C HIS A 122 8.57 -36.42 -10.97
N VAL A 123 8.02 -36.95 -9.88
CA VAL A 123 6.62 -37.43 -9.83
C VAL A 123 5.62 -36.28 -9.97
N GLN A 124 5.89 -35.12 -9.36
CA GLN A 124 5.03 -33.94 -9.46
C GLN A 124 4.84 -33.48 -10.92
N ARG A 125 5.85 -33.65 -11.79
CA ARG A 125 5.73 -33.30 -13.21
C ARG A 125 4.65 -34.10 -13.94
N THR A 126 4.35 -35.32 -13.52
CA THR A 126 3.28 -36.15 -14.10
C THR A 126 1.89 -35.64 -13.72
N PHE A 127 1.74 -35.17 -12.49
CA PHE A 127 0.45 -34.82 -11.88
C PHE A 127 0.21 -33.31 -11.81
N ARG A 128 0.88 -32.56 -12.69
CA ARG A 128 0.81 -31.11 -12.79
C ARG A 128 0.51 -30.70 -14.23
N GLY A 129 -0.33 -29.68 -14.40
CA GLY A 129 -0.63 -29.01 -15.65
C GLY A 129 -0.40 -27.51 -15.52
N THR A 130 -0.15 -26.86 -16.66
CA THR A 130 -0.04 -25.40 -16.76
C THR A 130 -1.12 -24.89 -17.70
N SER A 131 -1.77 -23.78 -17.36
CA SER A 131 -2.80 -23.20 -18.20
C SER A 131 -2.23 -22.49 -19.43
N ASP A 132 -2.90 -22.63 -20.55
CA ASP A 132 -2.57 -21.94 -21.80
C ASP A 132 -3.08 -20.48 -21.83
N ARG A 133 -2.95 -19.82 -22.99
CA ARG A 133 -3.40 -18.43 -23.18
C ARG A 133 -4.90 -18.21 -22.97
N GLU A 134 -5.71 -19.27 -23.06
CA GLU A 134 -7.15 -19.24 -22.81
C GLU A 134 -7.49 -19.73 -21.40
N GLY A 135 -6.49 -19.88 -20.53
CA GLY A 135 -6.65 -20.38 -19.17
C GLY A 135 -6.94 -21.88 -19.10
N LYS A 136 -6.88 -22.61 -20.23
CA LYS A 136 -7.20 -24.04 -20.25
C LYS A 136 -6.03 -24.85 -19.74
N PHE A 137 -6.28 -25.78 -18.85
CA PHE A 137 -5.29 -26.71 -18.33
C PHE A 137 -5.81 -28.15 -18.40
N CYS A 138 -4.90 -29.12 -18.34
CA CYS A 138 -5.23 -30.53 -18.16
C CYS A 138 -4.23 -31.19 -17.20
N VAL A 139 -4.71 -32.05 -16.32
CA VAL A 139 -3.92 -32.83 -15.36
C VAL A 139 -4.18 -34.32 -15.59
N LEU A 140 -3.12 -35.12 -15.62
CA LEU A 140 -3.22 -36.57 -15.75
C LEU A 140 -3.48 -37.24 -14.41
N GLY A 141 -4.20 -38.37 -14.45
CA GLY A 141 -4.42 -39.18 -13.27
C GLY A 141 -4.83 -40.61 -13.61
N LYS A 142 -5.10 -41.36 -12.54
CA LYS A 142 -5.53 -42.76 -12.63
C LYS A 142 -7.03 -42.84 -12.85
N PRO A 143 -7.54 -43.69 -13.76
CA PRO A 143 -8.98 -43.89 -13.92
C PRO A 143 -9.67 -44.25 -12.60
N ALA A 144 -10.82 -43.63 -12.36
CA ALA A 144 -11.65 -43.79 -11.15
C ALA A 144 -10.96 -43.40 -9.82
N PHE A 145 -9.80 -42.73 -9.88
CA PHE A 145 -9.16 -42.17 -8.70
C PHE A 145 -9.76 -40.80 -8.36
N ALA A 146 -9.95 -40.53 -7.08
CA ALA A 146 -10.42 -39.25 -6.59
C ALA A 146 -9.33 -38.59 -5.75
N ALA A 147 -8.94 -37.36 -6.12
CA ALA A 147 -7.97 -36.58 -5.37
C ALA A 147 -8.28 -35.08 -5.40
N PRO A 148 -7.81 -34.33 -4.40
CA PRO A 148 -7.87 -32.88 -4.44
C PRO A 148 -6.94 -32.31 -5.51
N LEU A 149 -7.38 -31.24 -6.18
CA LEU A 149 -6.51 -30.41 -7.01
C LEU A 149 -6.14 -29.14 -6.26
N ARG A 150 -4.90 -28.69 -6.44
CA ARG A 150 -4.40 -27.38 -5.99
C ARG A 150 -4.08 -26.55 -7.24
N ALA A 151 -4.55 -25.32 -7.29
CA ALA A 151 -4.31 -24.40 -8.40
C ALA A 151 -3.77 -23.06 -7.88
N TRP A 152 -2.82 -22.45 -8.59
CA TRP A 152 -2.25 -21.15 -8.26
C TRP A 152 -1.65 -20.46 -9.49
N ALA A 153 -1.44 -19.16 -9.42
CA ALA A 153 -0.73 -18.38 -10.44
C ALA A 153 -0.02 -17.20 -9.77
N PRO A 154 1.04 -16.62 -10.38
CA PRO A 154 1.67 -15.42 -9.84
C PRO A 154 0.65 -14.29 -9.63
N GLY A 155 0.58 -13.75 -8.41
CA GLY A 155 -0.38 -12.70 -8.01
C GLY A 155 -1.78 -13.20 -7.66
N PHE A 156 -1.97 -14.52 -7.53
CA PHE A 156 -3.25 -15.15 -7.17
C PHE A 156 -3.10 -16.13 -6.01
N ALA A 157 -4.11 -16.16 -5.14
CA ALA A 157 -4.17 -17.09 -4.02
C ALA A 157 -4.28 -18.55 -4.49
N VAL A 158 -3.76 -19.46 -3.67
CA VAL A 158 -3.85 -20.90 -3.90
C VAL A 158 -5.29 -21.36 -3.67
N THR A 159 -5.91 -21.99 -4.67
CA THR A 159 -7.24 -22.59 -4.57
C THR A 159 -7.15 -24.11 -4.50
N VAL A 160 -7.94 -24.74 -3.64
CA VAL A 160 -8.02 -26.20 -3.53
C VAL A 160 -9.43 -26.68 -3.90
N VAL A 161 -9.51 -27.58 -4.88
CA VAL A 161 -10.73 -28.32 -5.20
C VAL A 161 -10.68 -29.64 -4.45
N PRO A 162 -11.52 -29.86 -3.43
CA PRO A 162 -11.32 -30.92 -2.43
C PRO A 162 -11.48 -32.34 -2.98
N LYS A 163 -12.25 -32.52 -4.05
CA LYS A 163 -12.50 -33.83 -4.64
C LYS A 163 -12.72 -33.73 -6.14
N VAL A 164 -11.77 -34.25 -6.90
CA VAL A 164 -11.84 -34.38 -8.36
C VAL A 164 -11.70 -35.83 -8.73
N VAL A 165 -12.64 -36.36 -9.53
CA VAL A 165 -12.63 -37.73 -10.02
C VAL A 165 -12.01 -37.74 -11.42
N PHE A 166 -10.97 -38.56 -11.59
CA PHE A 166 -10.31 -38.75 -12.88
C PHE A 166 -11.04 -39.83 -13.68
N ASP A 167 -11.82 -39.42 -14.68
CA ASP A 167 -12.52 -40.34 -15.58
C ASP A 167 -11.81 -40.46 -16.94
N LYS A 168 -12.16 -41.51 -17.69
CA LYS A 168 -11.62 -41.70 -19.05
C LYS A 168 -12.33 -40.85 -20.09
N GLN A 169 -13.51 -40.32 -19.77
CA GLN A 169 -14.30 -39.49 -20.68
C GLN A 169 -13.84 -38.03 -20.69
N GLY A 170 -13.00 -37.61 -19.73
CA GLY A 170 -12.45 -36.27 -19.62
C GLY A 170 -13.50 -35.22 -19.29
N GLN A 171 -14.35 -35.46 -18.28
CA GLN A 171 -15.36 -34.47 -17.92
C GLN A 171 -14.72 -33.10 -17.61
N PRO A 172 -15.22 -32.01 -18.22
CA PRO A 172 -14.68 -30.69 -17.98
C PRO A 172 -15.03 -30.26 -16.56
N LEU A 173 -14.01 -29.83 -15.81
CA LEU A 173 -14.23 -29.19 -14.52
C LEU A 173 -14.97 -27.86 -14.71
N PRO A 174 -15.83 -27.48 -13.75
CA PRO A 174 -16.22 -26.09 -13.59
C PRO A 174 -14.97 -25.19 -13.58
N PRO A 175 -15.04 -23.96 -14.08
CA PRO A 175 -13.91 -23.04 -14.01
C PRO A 175 -13.38 -22.93 -12.58
N LEU A 176 -12.07 -23.12 -12.41
CA LEU A 176 -11.38 -22.81 -11.18
C LEU A 176 -11.14 -21.30 -11.19
N VAL A 177 -11.82 -20.62 -10.28
CA VAL A 177 -11.67 -19.19 -10.09
C VAL A 177 -10.56 -18.96 -9.06
N LEU A 178 -9.56 -18.17 -9.41
CA LEU A 178 -8.53 -17.72 -8.46
C LEU A 178 -8.80 -16.28 -8.05
N SER A 179 -8.87 -16.07 -6.74
CA SER A 179 -8.83 -14.76 -6.11
C SER A 179 -7.41 -14.20 -6.16
N ARG A 180 -7.25 -12.88 -6.16
CA ARG A 180 -5.94 -12.24 -6.01
C ARG A 180 -5.30 -12.68 -4.68
N GLU A 181 -3.97 -12.78 -4.67
CA GLU A 181 -3.25 -12.94 -3.40
C GLU A 181 -3.31 -11.60 -2.66
N ALA A 182 -3.84 -11.59 -1.44
CA ALA A 182 -3.74 -10.42 -0.56
C ALA A 182 -2.34 -10.43 0.06
N VAL A 183 -1.38 -9.80 -0.62
CA VAL A 183 -0.06 -9.61 -0.04
C VAL A 183 -0.13 -8.43 0.92
N VAL A 184 0.13 -8.70 2.18
CA VAL A 184 0.20 -7.70 3.23
C VAL A 184 1.66 -7.45 3.53
N GLU A 185 2.17 -6.36 2.98
CA GLU A 185 3.49 -5.89 3.39
C GLU A 185 3.38 -5.18 4.75
N LEU A 186 3.87 -5.86 5.78
CA LEU A 186 4.07 -5.28 7.09
C LEU A 186 5.36 -4.49 7.08
N HIS A 187 5.20 -3.17 7.11
CA HIS A 187 6.32 -2.27 7.34
C HIS A 187 6.63 -2.23 8.83
N LEU A 188 7.67 -2.96 9.23
CA LEU A 188 8.18 -2.87 10.59
C LEU A 188 9.25 -1.79 10.66
N SER A 189 8.94 -0.69 11.34
CA SER A 189 9.95 0.28 11.77
C SER A 189 10.60 -0.19 13.08
N GLY A 190 11.92 -0.09 13.19
CA GLY A 190 12.67 -0.40 14.41
C GLY A 190 12.74 -1.88 14.82
N VAL A 191 12.78 -2.82 13.86
CA VAL A 191 12.78 -4.28 14.12
C VAL A 191 13.85 -4.70 15.13
N GLU A 192 15.03 -4.10 15.08
CA GLU A 192 16.12 -4.44 15.99
C GLU A 192 15.93 -3.93 17.42
N GLU A 193 15.39 -2.71 17.60
CA GLU A 193 15.09 -2.16 18.93
C GLU A 193 13.83 -2.78 19.55
N LEU A 194 12.84 -3.12 18.74
CA LEU A 194 11.61 -3.75 19.21
C LEU A 194 11.76 -5.24 19.49
N PHE A 195 12.52 -6.02 18.71
CA PHE A 195 12.34 -7.48 18.71
C PHE A 195 13.53 -8.36 19.08
N GLY A 196 14.79 -7.95 18.97
CA GLY A 196 15.91 -8.84 19.36
C GLY A 196 15.93 -10.22 18.65
N GLY A 197 15.16 -10.40 17.57
CA GLY A 197 14.95 -11.65 16.85
C GLY A 197 13.52 -12.18 16.90
N LEU A 198 13.17 -13.02 15.93
CA LEU A 198 11.98 -13.87 15.97
C LEU A 198 12.08 -14.86 17.14
N PRO A 199 10.96 -15.34 17.71
CA PRO A 199 9.59 -15.21 17.21
C PRO A 199 8.82 -13.99 17.74
N ILE A 200 7.79 -13.55 17.00
CA ILE A 200 6.91 -12.42 17.38
C ILE A 200 5.44 -12.82 17.29
N TRP A 201 4.58 -12.26 18.16
CA TRP A 201 3.14 -12.43 18.04
C TRP A 201 2.57 -11.37 17.12
N VAL A 202 1.81 -11.80 16.11
CA VAL A 202 0.98 -10.94 15.25
C VAL A 202 -0.47 -11.10 15.65
N PHE A 203 -1.17 -9.96 15.71
CA PHE A 203 -2.60 -9.89 15.97
C PHE A 203 -3.27 -9.15 14.81
N LEU A 204 -4.40 -9.69 14.35
CA LEU A 204 -5.32 -8.96 13.49
C LEU A 204 -6.51 -8.53 14.35
N ARG A 205 -6.61 -7.23 14.62
CA ARG A 205 -7.74 -6.64 15.35
C ARG A 205 -8.69 -5.99 14.38
N GLU A 206 -9.98 -6.31 14.46
CA GLU A 206 -10.99 -5.71 13.60
C GLU A 206 -11.02 -4.19 13.78
N GLU A 207 -10.92 -3.47 12.66
CA GLU A 207 -10.81 -2.02 12.70
C GLU A 207 -12.08 -1.39 13.28
N GLY A 208 -11.94 -0.52 14.28
CA GLY A 208 -13.06 0.09 15.02
C GLY A 208 -13.47 -0.68 16.28
N GLU A 209 -13.07 -1.94 16.41
CA GLU A 209 -13.37 -2.78 17.58
C GLU A 209 -12.10 -3.02 18.40
N LYS A 210 -11.90 -2.22 19.45
CA LYS A 210 -10.68 -2.25 20.28
C LYS A 210 -10.36 -3.60 20.93
N ASP A 211 -11.38 -4.44 21.15
CA ASP A 211 -11.25 -5.71 21.87
C ASP A 211 -11.40 -6.95 20.98
N ARG A 212 -11.74 -6.79 19.68
CA ARG A 212 -12.01 -7.92 18.79
C ARG A 212 -10.78 -8.28 17.97
N VAL A 213 -9.97 -9.19 18.51
CA VAL A 213 -8.87 -9.83 17.78
C VAL A 213 -9.39 -11.07 17.07
N VAL A 214 -9.32 -11.08 15.73
CA VAL A 214 -9.80 -12.19 14.89
C VAL A 214 -8.72 -13.22 14.59
N LEU A 215 -7.44 -12.84 14.69
CA LEU A 215 -6.31 -13.72 14.45
C LEU A 215 -5.20 -13.43 15.47
N ARG A 216 -4.59 -14.49 15.99
CA ARG A 216 -3.38 -14.43 16.80
C ARG A 216 -2.42 -15.52 16.33
N GLU A 217 -1.29 -15.11 15.77
CA GLU A 217 -0.29 -16.03 15.21
C GLU A 217 1.10 -15.74 15.79
N LEU A 218 1.86 -16.79 16.08
CA LEU A 218 3.27 -16.68 16.47
C LEU A 218 4.14 -16.88 15.24
N LEU A 219 4.75 -15.82 14.75
CA LEU A 219 5.65 -15.88 13.59
C LEU A 219 7.05 -16.26 14.04
N GLN A 220 7.58 -17.34 13.48
CA GLN A 220 8.93 -17.86 13.76
C GLN A 220 9.95 -17.51 12.68
N GLU A 221 9.48 -17.24 11.46
CA GLU A 221 10.28 -16.89 10.28
C GLU A 221 9.49 -15.93 9.39
N LEU A 222 10.19 -15.12 8.59
CA LEU A 222 9.58 -14.16 7.68
C LEU A 222 10.26 -14.25 6.30
N PRO A 223 9.52 -14.14 5.17
CA PRO A 223 8.07 -13.92 5.07
C PRO A 223 7.24 -15.10 5.61
N SER A 224 6.02 -14.83 6.08
CA SER A 224 5.10 -15.83 6.65
C SER A 224 3.73 -15.72 5.98
N GLU A 225 3.13 -16.85 5.64
CA GLU A 225 1.75 -16.89 5.14
C GLU A 225 0.79 -17.06 6.32
N LEU A 226 -0.25 -16.23 6.37
CA LEU A 226 -1.40 -16.40 7.26
C LEU A 226 -2.54 -17.07 6.49
N HIS A 227 -2.95 -18.22 7.01
CA HIS A 227 -4.11 -18.93 6.50
C HIS A 227 -5.36 -18.56 7.29
N HIS A 228 -6.53 -18.72 6.67
CA HIS A 228 -7.84 -18.57 7.31
C HIS A 228 -8.14 -17.18 7.89
N VAL A 229 -7.53 -16.12 7.35
CA VAL A 229 -7.90 -14.75 7.72
C VAL A 229 -9.31 -14.47 7.20
N PRO A 230 -10.26 -14.09 8.08
CA PRO A 230 -11.61 -13.78 7.63
C PRO A 230 -11.61 -12.53 6.75
N ALA A 231 -12.59 -12.41 5.87
CA ALA A 231 -12.81 -11.17 5.13
C ALA A 231 -13.08 -10.02 6.12
N GLY A 232 -12.45 -8.88 5.89
CA GLY A 232 -12.58 -7.70 6.75
C GLY A 232 -11.42 -6.74 6.59
N THR A 233 -11.24 -5.83 7.54
CA THR A 233 -9.98 -5.12 7.66
C THR A 233 -9.58 -5.03 9.09
N PHE A 234 -8.29 -5.17 9.26
CA PHE A 234 -7.68 -5.39 10.53
C PHE A 234 -6.59 -4.36 10.75
N GLU A 235 -6.52 -3.82 11.95
CA GLU A 235 -5.27 -3.30 12.49
C GLU A 235 -4.33 -4.49 12.71
N VAL A 236 -3.13 -4.40 12.15
CA VAL A 236 -2.06 -5.37 12.40
C VAL A 236 -1.26 -4.89 13.58
N LEU A 237 -1.27 -5.67 14.66
CA LEU A 237 -0.47 -5.41 15.84
C LEU A 237 0.61 -6.46 15.99
N VAL A 238 1.74 -6.07 16.57
CA VAL A 238 2.76 -7.01 17.05
C VAL A 238 3.11 -6.79 18.50
N GLY A 239 3.37 -7.89 19.19
CA GLY A 239 3.84 -7.91 20.57
C GLY A 239 4.83 -9.05 20.82
N LYS A 240 5.56 -8.95 21.93
CA LYS A 240 6.40 -10.04 22.45
C LYS A 240 5.58 -11.10 23.19
N ASP A 241 4.44 -10.69 23.71
CA ASP A 241 3.55 -11.53 24.51
C ASP A 241 2.37 -12.02 23.68
N PRO A 242 1.74 -13.15 24.04
CA PRO A 242 0.52 -13.67 23.41
C PRO A 242 -0.74 -12.81 23.66
N SER A 243 -0.55 -11.59 24.16
CA SER A 243 -1.57 -10.61 24.52
C SER A 243 -1.44 -9.37 23.64
N PRO A 244 -2.55 -8.86 23.08
CA PRO A 244 -2.55 -7.60 22.33
C PRO A 244 -2.36 -6.37 23.26
N LYS A 245 -2.43 -6.53 24.59
CA LYS A 245 -2.18 -5.44 25.53
C LYS A 245 -0.70 -5.05 25.51
N GLY A 246 -0.40 -3.84 25.05
CA GLY A 246 0.97 -3.36 24.84
C GLY A 246 1.54 -3.68 23.47
N ALA A 247 0.77 -4.35 22.60
CA ALA A 247 1.15 -4.56 21.20
C ALA A 247 1.14 -3.22 20.44
N ARG A 248 2.13 -3.01 19.58
CA ARG A 248 2.25 -1.82 18.75
C ARG A 248 1.46 -2.03 17.45
N VAL A 249 0.66 -1.05 17.06
CA VAL A 249 0.03 -1.02 15.74
C VAL A 249 1.12 -0.77 14.70
N LEU A 250 1.25 -1.66 13.73
CA LEU A 250 2.23 -1.57 12.64
C LEU A 250 1.63 -1.01 11.36
N GLY A 251 0.34 -1.19 11.21
CA GLY A 251 -0.36 -0.87 9.99
C GLY A 251 -1.75 -1.47 10.03
N HIS A 252 -2.38 -1.46 8.88
CA HIS A 252 -3.70 -2.01 8.70
C HIS A 252 -3.69 -2.92 7.46
N VAL A 253 -4.65 -3.82 7.31
CA VAL A 253 -4.81 -4.73 6.15
C VAL A 253 -6.28 -4.89 5.82
N ALA A 254 -6.65 -4.89 4.53
CA ALA A 254 -7.94 -5.37 4.08
C ALA A 254 -7.82 -6.75 3.43
N VAL A 255 -8.76 -7.65 3.73
CA VAL A 255 -8.81 -9.03 3.23
C VAL A 255 -10.22 -9.29 2.72
N ASP A 256 -10.34 -9.80 1.49
CA ASP A 256 -11.61 -10.21 0.91
C ASP A 256 -11.83 -11.71 1.16
N ALA A 257 -13.07 -12.18 0.98
CA ALA A 257 -13.41 -13.57 1.23
C ALA A 257 -12.65 -14.49 0.26
N GLY A 258 -11.89 -15.45 0.79
CA GLY A 258 -11.12 -16.40 -0.02
C GLY A 258 -9.69 -15.95 -0.36
N GLU A 259 -9.29 -14.74 0.00
CA GLU A 259 -7.89 -14.30 -0.15
C GLU A 259 -6.96 -15.01 0.85
N LEU A 260 -5.79 -15.42 0.38
CA LEU A 260 -4.69 -15.83 1.25
C LEU A 260 -3.87 -14.59 1.61
N VAL A 261 -3.59 -14.43 2.90
CA VAL A 261 -2.87 -13.27 3.42
C VAL A 261 -1.40 -13.64 3.55
N THR A 262 -0.55 -13.11 2.68
CA THR A 262 0.90 -13.29 2.82
C THR A 262 1.47 -12.11 3.58
N LEU A 263 1.97 -12.34 4.80
CA LEU A 263 2.69 -11.32 5.56
C LEU A 263 4.14 -11.27 5.12
N ARG A 264 4.52 -10.15 4.51
CA ARG A 264 5.94 -9.86 4.21
C ARG A 264 6.44 -8.82 5.19
N LEU A 265 7.66 -9.01 5.68
CA LEU A 265 8.36 -7.90 6.32
C LEU A 265 9.12 -7.10 5.28
N SER A 266 8.80 -5.82 5.22
CA SER A 266 9.63 -4.83 4.54
C SER A 266 9.96 -3.73 5.53
N TRP A 267 11.13 -3.86 6.15
CA TRP A 267 11.67 -2.83 7.03
C TRP A 267 12.67 -1.97 6.25
N ALA A 268 12.85 -0.73 6.68
CA ALA A 268 13.95 0.10 6.24
C ALA A 268 14.60 0.74 7.48
N GLU A 269 15.92 0.89 7.45
CA GLU A 269 16.62 1.83 8.33
C GLU A 269 17.54 2.62 7.42
N ALA A 270 17.11 3.83 7.07
CA ALA A 270 17.91 4.76 6.30
C ALA A 270 18.49 5.83 7.23
N ARG A 271 19.81 5.82 7.38
CA ARG A 271 20.53 6.95 7.98
C ARG A 271 20.68 8.01 6.91
N LEU A 272 19.88 9.06 7.01
CA LEU A 272 19.92 10.20 6.11
C LEU A 272 20.76 11.28 6.79
N ALA A 273 21.96 11.49 6.29
CA ALA A 273 22.83 12.57 6.72
C ALA A 273 23.12 13.47 5.53
N GLY A 274 23.29 14.77 5.75
CA GLY A 274 23.52 15.64 4.62
C GLY A 274 23.88 17.06 4.97
N LYS A 275 24.10 17.83 3.91
CA LYS A 275 24.41 19.25 3.96
C LYS A 275 23.36 20.03 3.19
N ALA A 276 22.91 21.13 3.78
CA ALA A 276 22.10 22.14 3.11
C ALA A 276 22.91 23.44 3.03
N GLN A 277 22.99 24.02 1.83
CA GLN A 277 23.71 25.27 1.58
C GLN A 277 22.75 26.37 1.14
N GLY A 278 22.78 27.54 1.80
CA GLY A 278 21.92 28.69 1.49
C GLY A 278 21.73 29.68 2.65
N GLU A 279 20.73 30.56 2.57
CA GLU A 279 20.34 31.49 3.66
C GLU A 279 19.61 30.78 4.80
N LEU A 280 20.32 29.89 5.48
CA LEU A 280 19.83 29.13 6.62
C LEU A 280 20.27 29.86 7.91
N GLY A 281 19.31 30.45 8.63
CA GLY A 281 19.59 31.09 9.91
C GLY A 281 19.91 30.04 10.99
N PRO A 282 21.01 30.18 11.75
CA PRO A 282 21.40 29.19 12.75
C PRO A 282 20.30 28.99 13.80
N GLY A 283 19.91 27.74 14.03
CA GLY A 283 18.94 27.36 15.07
C GLY A 283 17.46 27.68 14.79
N SER A 284 17.16 28.34 13.66
CA SER A 284 15.79 28.70 13.25
C SER A 284 15.20 27.80 12.17
N CYS A 285 16.02 26.93 11.59
CA CYS A 285 15.70 26.12 10.43
C CYS A 285 15.75 24.62 10.74
N GLN A 286 14.89 23.87 10.08
CA GLN A 286 14.81 22.41 10.10
C GLN A 286 14.60 21.88 8.68
N VAL A 287 14.89 20.60 8.47
CA VAL A 287 14.44 19.85 7.30
C VAL A 287 13.29 18.96 7.72
N GLU A 288 12.14 19.14 7.08
CA GLU A 288 10.95 18.31 7.24
C GLU A 288 10.99 17.24 6.16
N PHE A 289 11.04 15.97 6.56
CA PHE A 289 10.89 14.83 5.67
C PHE A 289 9.44 14.40 5.70
N VAL A 290 8.72 14.68 4.62
CA VAL A 290 7.29 14.39 4.48
C VAL A 290 7.13 13.11 3.67
N GLY A 291 6.74 12.04 4.35
CA GLY A 291 6.30 10.77 3.73
C GLY A 291 4.79 10.68 3.65
N MET A 292 4.29 9.53 3.20
CA MET A 292 2.85 9.28 3.11
C MET A 292 2.15 9.20 4.48
N GLN A 293 2.86 8.74 5.51
CA GLN A 293 2.31 8.53 6.86
C GLN A 293 2.97 9.39 7.94
N ASP A 294 4.24 9.70 7.76
CA ASP A 294 5.07 10.32 8.80
C ASP A 294 5.68 11.63 8.32
N ILE A 295 5.90 12.52 9.28
CA ILE A 295 6.66 13.75 9.11
C ILE A 295 7.76 13.72 10.16
N ALA A 296 9.03 13.75 9.73
CA ALA A 296 10.14 13.95 10.64
C ALA A 296 10.68 15.36 10.49
N ASN A 297 10.72 16.10 11.61
CA ASN A 297 11.29 17.44 11.69
C ASN A 297 12.71 17.34 12.24
N VAL A 298 13.71 17.71 11.44
CA VAL A 298 15.12 17.53 11.80
C VAL A 298 15.81 18.89 11.89
N PRO A 299 16.22 19.33 13.09
CA PRO A 299 16.91 20.59 13.25
C PRO A 299 18.20 20.64 12.44
N LEU A 300 18.45 21.78 11.79
CA LEU A 300 19.69 22.03 11.06
C LEU A 300 20.80 22.51 12.01
N GLN A 301 21.92 21.80 12.02
CA GLN A 301 23.10 22.11 12.82
C GLN A 301 24.06 22.99 12.00
N PRO A 302 24.54 24.14 12.51
CA PRO A 302 25.50 24.97 11.79
C PRO A 302 26.79 24.20 11.49
N ALA A 303 27.30 24.30 10.25
CA ALA A 303 28.51 23.60 9.81
C ALA A 303 29.53 24.51 9.09
N GLY A 304 29.16 25.77 8.83
CA GLY A 304 29.97 26.80 8.18
C GLY A 304 29.11 28.01 7.82
N GLU A 305 29.70 29.04 7.21
CA GLU A 305 28.92 30.18 6.70
C GLU A 305 27.98 29.72 5.58
N GLY A 306 26.67 29.82 5.81
CA GLY A 306 25.64 29.36 4.88
C GLY A 306 25.56 27.83 4.69
N GLU A 307 26.26 27.04 5.50
CA GLU A 307 26.19 25.56 5.50
C GLU A 307 25.58 25.07 6.80
N ALA A 308 24.61 24.17 6.69
CA ALA A 308 24.07 23.42 7.80
C ALA A 308 24.04 21.93 7.52
N ARG A 309 24.11 21.12 8.58
CA ARG A 309 24.06 19.66 8.54
C ARG A 309 22.83 19.14 9.23
N PHE A 310 22.36 17.99 8.79
CA PHE A 310 21.31 17.24 9.45
C PHE A 310 21.67 15.76 9.45
N SER A 311 21.08 15.03 10.39
CA SER A 311 21.14 13.58 10.45
C SER A 311 19.85 13.07 11.06
N LEU A 312 19.24 12.06 10.44
CA LEU A 312 18.12 11.34 11.01
C LEU A 312 18.18 9.85 10.65
N VAL A 313 17.43 9.07 11.42
CA VAL A 313 17.12 7.68 11.06
C VAL A 313 15.68 7.66 10.58
N TRP A 314 15.47 7.21 9.35
CA TRP A 314 14.15 7.01 8.77
C TRP A 314 13.85 5.52 8.67
N GLU A 315 12.68 5.10 9.14
CA GLU A 315 12.40 3.69 9.38
C GLU A 315 11.39 3.06 8.41
N GLN A 316 10.88 3.83 7.45
CA GLN A 316 9.90 3.36 6.47
C GLN A 316 10.44 3.46 5.03
N PRO A 317 10.29 2.42 4.19
CA PRO A 317 10.62 2.53 2.78
C PRO A 317 9.65 3.49 2.06
N GLY A 318 10.08 4.05 0.94
CA GLY A 318 9.25 4.91 0.10
C GLY A 318 9.93 6.22 -0.30
N ARG A 319 9.18 7.09 -0.97
CA ARG A 319 9.64 8.42 -1.37
C ARG A 319 9.26 9.46 -0.32
N LEU A 320 10.22 10.31 0.00
CA LEU A 320 10.09 11.42 0.95
C LEU A 320 10.30 12.73 0.21
N LEU A 321 9.45 13.72 0.48
CA LEU A 321 9.72 15.10 0.09
C LEU A 321 10.51 15.77 1.23
N ALA A 322 11.73 16.19 0.95
CA ALA A 322 12.52 17.00 1.89
C ALA A 322 12.16 18.47 1.72
N ILE A 323 11.80 19.14 2.80
CA ILE A 323 11.40 20.56 2.82
C ILE A 323 12.27 21.29 3.84
N ALA A 324 13.02 22.31 3.41
CA ALA A 324 13.62 23.24 4.36
C ALA A 324 12.50 24.13 4.92
N SER A 325 12.42 24.25 6.24
CA SER A 325 11.43 25.04 6.95
C SER A 325 12.14 25.88 8.00
N CYS A 326 11.94 27.18 7.96
CA CYS A 326 12.61 28.13 8.85
C CYS A 326 11.61 29.07 9.48
N LYS A 327 11.80 29.34 10.78
CA LYS A 327 10.92 30.21 11.56
C LYS A 327 11.71 31.15 12.46
N SER A 328 11.44 32.45 12.33
CA SER A 328 12.02 33.50 13.17
C SER A 328 10.94 34.48 13.60
N GLY A 329 10.54 34.39 14.88
CA GLY A 329 9.40 35.13 15.42
C GLY A 329 8.10 34.77 14.69
N GLU A 330 7.45 35.78 14.12
CA GLU A 330 6.23 35.62 13.30
C GLU A 330 6.51 35.31 11.83
N ARG A 331 7.77 35.36 11.39
CA ARG A 331 8.15 35.04 10.01
C ARG A 331 8.46 33.55 9.90
N GLU A 332 7.88 32.91 8.91
CA GLU A 332 8.20 31.54 8.54
C GLU A 332 8.30 31.41 7.03
N TRP A 333 9.14 30.50 6.57
CA TRP A 333 9.21 30.11 5.17
C TRP A 333 9.55 28.65 5.05
N ALA A 334 9.09 28.03 3.96
CA ALA A 334 9.41 26.66 3.63
C ALA A 334 9.65 26.51 2.12
N ARG A 335 10.55 25.60 1.73
CA ARG A 335 10.87 25.30 0.33
C ARG A 335 11.25 23.84 0.18
N ALA A 336 10.73 23.19 -0.87
CA ALA A 336 11.17 21.85 -1.21
C ALA A 336 12.65 21.85 -1.63
N LEU A 337 13.39 20.89 -1.09
CA LEU A 337 14.78 20.62 -1.41
C LEU A 337 14.92 19.53 -2.47
N GLY A 338 13.97 18.59 -2.52
CA GLY A 338 13.95 17.48 -3.46
C GLY A 338 13.23 16.25 -2.90
N GLU A 339 13.15 15.21 -3.72
CA GLU A 339 12.65 13.89 -3.31
C GLU A 339 13.82 12.98 -2.91
N VAL A 340 13.64 12.18 -1.86
CA VAL A 340 14.59 11.18 -1.38
C VAL A 340 13.91 9.81 -1.42
N GLU A 341 14.57 8.80 -1.97
CA GLU A 341 14.06 7.43 -2.00
C GLU A 341 14.71 6.60 -0.90
N VAL A 342 13.90 6.07 0.02
CA VAL A 342 14.31 5.11 1.04
C VAL A 342 14.00 3.71 0.55
N LYS A 343 15.04 2.93 0.28
CA LYS A 343 14.93 1.52 -0.11
C LYS A 343 14.74 0.65 1.11
N THR A 344 14.15 -0.52 0.91
CA THR A 344 14.07 -1.57 1.93
C THR A 344 15.46 -2.02 2.38
N GLY A 345 15.59 -2.36 3.66
CA GLY A 345 16.83 -2.78 4.31
C GLY A 345 17.60 -1.62 4.95
N ARG A 346 18.87 -1.89 5.30
CA ARG A 346 19.78 -0.92 5.91
C ARG A 346 20.51 -0.12 4.86
N THR A 347 20.32 1.19 4.87
CA THR A 347 21.03 2.09 3.97
C THR A 347 21.58 3.29 4.74
N SER A 348 22.69 3.84 4.26
CA SER A 348 23.17 5.15 4.67
C SER A 348 23.24 6.00 3.42
N GLN A 349 22.61 7.16 3.44
CA GLN A 349 22.56 8.07 2.31
C GLN A 349 23.15 9.41 2.72
N GLU A 350 24.12 9.89 1.95
CA GLU A 350 24.62 11.25 2.06
C GLU A 350 23.85 12.14 1.08
N LEU A 351 23.20 13.17 1.60
CA LEU A 351 22.34 14.08 0.86
C LEU A 351 23.01 15.45 0.76
N ALA A 352 22.90 16.06 -0.41
CA ALA A 352 23.37 17.43 -0.64
C ALA A 352 22.23 18.24 -1.24
N PHE A 353 21.84 19.30 -0.52
CA PHE A 353 20.79 20.22 -0.95
C PHE A 353 21.35 21.61 -1.13
N THR A 354 21.00 22.25 -2.24
CA THR A 354 21.33 23.65 -2.51
C THR A 354 20.04 24.45 -2.54
N LEU A 355 19.98 25.49 -1.71
CA LEU A 355 18.91 26.48 -1.74
C LEU A 355 19.33 27.65 -2.62
N GLU A 356 18.63 27.82 -3.74
CA GLU A 356 18.83 28.96 -4.62
C GLU A 356 18.40 30.26 -3.93
N LYS A 357 19.21 31.32 -4.08
CA LYS A 357 18.84 32.66 -3.65
C LYS A 357 17.73 33.20 -4.52
N GLY A 358 16.68 33.69 -3.89
CA GLY A 358 15.63 34.43 -4.55
C GLY A 358 14.66 35.03 -3.54
N SER A 359 13.89 36.00 -3.98
CA SER A 359 12.85 36.61 -3.18
C SER A 359 11.55 36.70 -3.96
N PHE A 360 10.46 36.77 -3.23
CA PHE A 360 9.14 37.10 -3.77
C PHE A 360 8.57 38.23 -2.93
N SER A 361 8.20 39.32 -3.58
CA SER A 361 7.81 40.58 -2.95
C SER A 361 6.38 40.97 -3.33
N LEU A 362 5.69 41.63 -2.40
CA LEU A 362 4.34 42.14 -2.59
C LEU A 362 4.22 43.57 -2.08
N LEU A 363 3.39 44.35 -2.77
CA LEU A 363 3.00 45.69 -2.34
C LEU A 363 1.63 45.60 -1.66
N LEU A 364 1.58 45.86 -0.35
CA LEU A 364 0.35 45.79 0.44
C LEU A 364 -0.33 47.16 0.60
N GLY A 365 0.39 48.26 0.38
CA GLY A 365 -0.12 49.62 0.55
C GLY A 365 0.05 50.18 1.97
N GLU A 366 -0.23 51.48 2.15
CA GLU A 366 0.09 52.23 3.38
C GLU A 366 -0.67 51.73 4.63
N GLY A 367 -1.87 51.17 4.47
CA GLY A 367 -2.64 50.59 5.59
C GLY A 367 -1.97 49.38 6.25
N CYS A 368 -0.96 48.80 5.60
CA CYS A 368 -0.15 47.69 6.10
C CYS A 368 1.23 48.10 6.60
N ALA A 369 1.54 49.40 6.61
CA ALA A 369 2.77 49.91 7.18
C ALA A 369 2.91 49.49 8.66
N SER A 370 4.15 49.37 9.12
CA SER A 370 4.49 49.00 10.50
C SER A 370 4.00 47.61 10.96
N GLY A 371 3.84 46.65 10.05
CA GLY A 371 3.56 45.25 10.41
C GLY A 371 2.14 44.98 10.91
N SER A 372 1.19 45.85 10.57
CA SER A 372 -0.23 45.72 10.93
C SER A 372 -0.96 44.61 10.14
N CYS A 373 -0.37 44.13 9.04
CA CYS A 373 -0.92 43.07 8.21
C CYS A 373 -0.14 41.76 8.35
N ARG A 374 -0.85 40.64 8.31
CA ARG A 374 -0.29 39.27 8.28
C ARG A 374 -0.50 38.69 6.89
N VAL A 375 0.56 38.20 6.27
CA VAL A 375 0.55 37.67 4.91
C VAL A 375 0.95 36.21 4.93
N LYS A 376 0.31 35.42 4.07
CA LYS A 376 0.70 34.07 3.69
C LYS A 376 0.80 34.01 2.16
N ALA A 377 1.87 33.43 1.65
CA ALA A 377 2.07 33.19 0.23
C ALA A 377 2.56 31.75 0.04
N ALA A 378 2.00 31.06 -0.95
CA ALA A 378 2.45 29.72 -1.32
C ALA A 378 2.50 29.57 -2.84
N SER A 379 3.41 28.73 -3.33
CA SER A 379 3.38 28.32 -4.73
C SER A 379 2.05 27.62 -5.05
N PRO A 380 1.52 27.80 -6.28
CA PRO A 380 0.23 27.23 -6.65
C PRO A 380 0.24 25.70 -6.54
N GLY A 381 -0.87 25.15 -6.06
CA GLY A 381 -1.04 23.69 -5.94
C GLY A 381 -1.78 23.27 -4.68
N LEU A 382 -2.31 22.05 -4.73
CA LEU A 382 -3.07 21.42 -3.65
C LEU A 382 -2.24 20.54 -2.72
N VAL A 383 -1.03 20.17 -3.16
CA VAL A 383 -0.11 19.29 -2.43
C VAL A 383 1.30 19.84 -2.62
N PRO A 384 2.16 19.84 -1.58
CA PRO A 384 3.57 20.10 -1.72
C PRO A 384 4.21 19.25 -2.84
N SER A 385 5.05 19.88 -3.63
CA SER A 385 5.76 19.31 -4.78
C SER A 385 7.24 19.69 -4.73
N LYS A 386 8.05 19.24 -5.70
CA LYS A 386 9.44 19.71 -5.87
C LYS A 386 9.56 21.24 -6.02
N ASP A 387 8.52 21.90 -6.51
CA ASP A 387 8.44 23.35 -6.69
C ASP A 387 7.71 24.04 -5.52
N PHE A 388 7.53 23.34 -4.40
CA PHE A 388 6.89 23.88 -3.22
C PHE A 388 7.69 25.04 -2.64
N SER A 389 7.01 26.15 -2.41
CA SER A 389 7.51 27.29 -1.65
C SER A 389 6.36 27.90 -0.85
N TYR A 390 6.66 28.33 0.36
CA TYR A 390 5.72 28.94 1.29
C TYR A 390 6.43 30.00 2.10
N CYS A 391 5.70 31.05 2.46
CA CYS A 391 6.11 31.95 3.53
C CYS A 391 4.93 32.64 4.18
N ALA A 392 5.13 33.00 5.43
CA ALA A 392 4.20 33.77 6.23
C ALA A 392 4.95 34.81 7.05
N GLY A 393 4.26 35.89 7.38
CA GLY A 393 4.76 36.85 8.34
C GLY A 393 4.10 38.22 8.26
N PRO A 394 4.54 39.16 9.11
CA PRO A 394 4.06 40.52 9.09
C PRO A 394 4.60 41.28 7.88
N ALA A 395 3.82 42.27 7.45
CA ALA A 395 4.29 43.31 6.55
C ALA A 395 5.52 44.06 7.13
N GLN A 396 6.34 44.62 6.25
CA GLN A 396 7.47 45.48 6.57
C GLN A 396 6.99 46.91 6.82
N ALA A 397 7.86 47.75 7.39
CA ALA A 397 7.53 49.12 7.76
C ALA A 397 7.12 49.99 6.55
N ASP A 398 7.64 49.67 5.36
CA ASP A 398 7.35 50.31 4.08
C ASP A 398 6.08 49.77 3.39
N GLY A 399 5.29 48.94 4.07
CA GLY A 399 4.07 48.34 3.51
C GLY A 399 4.34 47.25 2.48
N ARG A 400 5.56 46.71 2.42
CA ARG A 400 5.93 45.56 1.58
C ARG A 400 5.85 44.26 2.36
N PHE A 401 5.70 43.15 1.67
CA PHE A 401 5.98 41.83 2.21
C PHE A 401 7.03 41.17 1.33
N THR A 402 8.12 40.72 1.93
CA THR A 402 9.21 40.02 1.23
C THR A 402 9.35 38.62 1.78
N CYS A 403 9.25 37.66 0.89
CA CYS A 403 9.44 36.25 1.09
C CYS A 403 10.88 35.88 0.70
N PRO A 404 11.64 35.15 1.54
CA PRO A 404 13.04 34.79 1.27
C PRO A 404 13.19 33.54 0.39
N VAL A 405 12.14 33.14 -0.32
CA VAL A 405 12.17 32.01 -1.26
C VAL A 405 11.61 32.45 -2.61
N PRO A 406 12.22 32.03 -3.75
CA PRO A 406 11.76 32.46 -5.05
C PRO A 406 10.44 31.79 -5.43
N MET A 407 9.51 32.60 -5.93
CA MET A 407 8.24 32.18 -6.52
C MET A 407 7.96 33.03 -7.76
N ALA A 408 7.71 32.41 -8.91
CA ALA A 408 7.29 33.16 -10.11
C ALA A 408 5.87 33.72 -9.97
N GLN A 409 5.00 32.93 -9.35
CA GLN A 409 3.66 33.30 -8.93
C GLN A 409 3.36 32.66 -7.58
N ALA A 410 2.50 33.29 -6.79
CA ALA A 410 2.04 32.74 -5.52
C ALA A 410 0.54 32.98 -5.33
N VAL A 411 -0.13 32.02 -4.69
CA VAL A 411 -1.45 32.29 -4.09
C VAL A 411 -1.18 33.04 -2.79
N VAL A 412 -1.71 34.25 -2.72
CA VAL A 412 -1.47 35.18 -1.61
C VAL A 412 -2.75 35.45 -0.86
N VAL A 413 -2.63 35.43 0.47
CA VAL A 413 -3.68 35.80 1.41
C VAL A 413 -3.08 36.76 2.42
N ALA A 414 -3.70 37.92 2.59
CA ALA A 414 -3.30 38.91 3.58
C ALA A 414 -4.49 39.30 4.45
N GLN A 415 -4.25 39.41 5.75
CA GLN A 415 -5.20 39.92 6.74
C GLN A 415 -4.68 41.23 7.29
N GLY A 416 -5.54 42.23 7.35
CA GLY A 416 -5.22 43.59 7.80
C GLY A 416 -6.08 44.00 9.00
N PRO A 417 -5.82 45.20 9.54
CA PRO A 417 -6.60 45.76 10.63
C PRO A 417 -8.10 45.83 10.33
N GLY A 418 -8.93 45.75 11.37
CA GLY A 418 -10.39 45.86 11.22
C GLY A 418 -11.04 44.72 10.44
N GLY A 419 -10.36 43.57 10.30
CA GLY A 419 -10.88 42.42 9.56
C GLY A 419 -10.85 42.59 8.04
N ALA A 420 -10.00 43.49 7.52
CA ALA A 420 -9.76 43.62 6.09
C ALA A 420 -8.98 42.42 5.56
N TRP A 421 -9.26 42.04 4.31
CA TRP A 421 -8.61 40.94 3.62
C TRP A 421 -8.05 41.41 2.28
N ALA A 422 -6.97 40.78 1.84
CA ALA A 422 -6.46 40.86 0.49
C ALA A 422 -6.21 39.44 -0.03
N GLY A 423 -6.73 39.11 -1.21
CA GLY A 423 -6.81 37.73 -1.67
C GLY A 423 -7.85 36.89 -0.92
N PRO A 424 -7.90 35.57 -1.13
CA PRO A 424 -6.96 34.73 -1.88
C PRO A 424 -6.91 35.08 -3.37
N GLN A 425 -5.70 35.25 -3.92
CA GLN A 425 -5.49 35.47 -5.35
C GLN A 425 -4.12 34.98 -5.80
N LEU A 426 -4.05 34.49 -7.04
CA LEU A 426 -2.79 34.19 -7.72
C LEU A 426 -2.18 35.51 -8.23
N VAL A 427 -0.95 35.81 -7.82
CA VAL A 427 -0.24 37.03 -8.21
C VAL A 427 1.20 36.74 -8.60
N ALA A 428 1.75 37.58 -9.48
CA ALA A 428 3.17 37.58 -9.83
C ALA A 428 4.01 38.31 -8.77
N ASP A 429 5.32 38.10 -8.81
CA ASP A 429 6.28 38.85 -8.00
C ASP A 429 6.17 40.37 -8.25
N GLY A 430 6.22 41.16 -7.17
CA GLY A 430 6.08 42.61 -7.17
C GLY A 430 4.65 43.14 -7.29
N ALA A 431 3.64 42.26 -7.34
CA ALA A 431 2.25 42.67 -7.50
C ALA A 431 1.70 43.46 -6.29
N ALA A 432 0.74 44.34 -6.57
CA ALA A 432 -0.07 45.01 -5.55
C ALA A 432 -1.31 44.18 -5.19
N LEU A 433 -1.69 44.18 -3.92
CA LEU A 433 -2.90 43.49 -3.46
C LEU A 433 -4.10 44.45 -3.37
N ALA A 434 -5.27 43.97 -3.78
CA ALA A 434 -6.53 44.66 -3.59
C ALA A 434 -7.14 44.26 -2.24
N TRP A 435 -7.52 45.26 -1.44
CA TRP A 435 -8.11 45.08 -0.12
C TRP A 435 -9.63 45.14 -0.20
N GLU A 436 -10.27 44.26 0.56
CA GLU A 436 -11.72 44.18 0.73
C GLU A 436 -12.06 44.03 2.21
N ALA A 437 -13.25 44.48 2.61
CA ALA A 437 -13.77 44.20 3.93
C ALA A 437 -14.06 42.70 4.05
N GLY A 438 -13.58 42.06 5.11
CA GLY A 438 -13.99 40.71 5.45
C GLY A 438 -15.48 40.61 5.74
N ARG A 439 -15.94 39.38 5.88
CA ARG A 439 -17.29 39.03 6.31
C ARG A 439 -17.21 38.03 7.45
N GLU A 440 -18.14 38.16 8.39
CA GLU A 440 -18.37 37.11 9.38
C GLU A 440 -19.32 36.09 8.79
N VAL A 441 -18.92 34.83 8.84
CA VAL A 441 -19.71 33.71 8.34
C VAL A 441 -19.98 32.76 9.50
N GLN A 442 -21.25 32.56 9.81
CA GLN A 442 -21.69 31.54 10.74
C GLN A 442 -21.73 30.19 10.04
N VAL A 443 -20.88 29.27 10.47
CA VAL A 443 -20.92 27.86 10.05
C VAL A 443 -21.73 27.10 11.07
N VAL A 444 -22.78 26.42 10.62
CA VAL A 444 -23.65 25.58 11.48
C VAL A 444 -23.52 24.14 11.03
N VAL A 445 -23.22 23.24 11.96
CA VAL A 445 -22.96 21.83 11.70
C VAL A 445 -23.92 20.97 12.50
N THR A 446 -24.69 20.16 11.79
CA THR A 446 -25.67 19.22 12.34
C THR A 446 -25.41 17.82 11.82
N ASP A 447 -25.94 16.80 12.49
CA ASP A 447 -26.05 15.46 11.93
C ASP A 447 -27.36 15.30 11.11
N GLN A 448 -27.57 14.13 10.51
CA GLN A 448 -28.78 13.85 9.71
C GLN A 448 -30.11 13.92 10.48
N ARG A 449 -30.06 13.93 11.82
CA ARG A 449 -31.25 14.05 12.68
C ARG A 449 -31.53 15.52 13.04
N GLY A 450 -30.64 16.44 12.64
CA GLY A 450 -30.72 17.86 12.97
C GLY A 450 -30.06 18.20 14.31
N GLU A 451 -29.37 17.25 14.96
CA GLU A 451 -28.69 17.50 16.23
C GLU A 451 -27.38 18.26 16.01
N PRO A 452 -27.04 19.26 16.84
CA PRO A 452 -25.79 19.99 16.72
C PRO A 452 -24.58 19.07 16.91
N VAL A 453 -23.54 19.30 16.11
CA VAL A 453 -22.26 18.57 16.21
C VAL A 453 -21.22 19.46 16.89
N GLU A 454 -21.00 19.22 18.18
CA GLU A 454 -19.99 19.91 18.98
C GLU A 454 -18.56 19.53 18.56
N ARG A 455 -17.62 20.48 18.66
CA ARG A 455 -16.17 20.29 18.43
C ARG A 455 -15.80 19.75 17.05
N ALA A 456 -16.68 19.85 16.06
CA ALA A 456 -16.35 19.60 14.66
C ALA A 456 -15.30 20.61 14.21
N TRP A 457 -14.25 20.12 13.53
CA TRP A 457 -13.21 20.97 12.97
C TRP A 457 -13.68 21.53 11.64
N VAL A 458 -13.69 22.84 11.51
CA VAL A 458 -14.04 23.54 10.26
C VAL A 458 -12.77 24.20 9.73
N SER A 459 -12.44 23.94 8.48
CA SER A 459 -11.32 24.54 7.76
C SER A 459 -11.81 25.25 6.50
N ALA A 460 -11.39 26.50 6.29
CA ALA A 460 -11.69 27.28 5.10
C ALA A 460 -10.46 27.38 4.19
N PHE A 461 -10.63 27.02 2.92
CA PHE A 461 -9.63 27.04 1.87
C PHE A 461 -10.08 27.94 0.72
N PRO A 462 -9.15 28.57 0.01
CA PRO A 462 -9.47 29.41 -1.13
C PRO A 462 -9.84 28.62 -2.39
N LEU A 463 -10.46 29.30 -3.36
CA LEU A 463 -10.70 28.82 -4.71
C LEU A 463 -10.00 29.76 -5.73
N PRO A 464 -9.28 29.27 -6.75
CA PRO A 464 -9.00 27.85 -7.03
C PRO A 464 -8.17 27.20 -5.91
N GLU A 465 -8.30 25.89 -5.80
CA GLU A 465 -7.95 25.12 -4.60
C GLU A 465 -6.43 25.21 -4.31
N THR A 466 -6.05 25.63 -3.10
CA THR A 466 -4.69 25.46 -2.54
C THR A 466 -4.79 24.93 -1.12
N TRP A 467 -3.69 24.37 -0.61
CA TRP A 467 -3.55 23.88 0.76
C TRP A 467 -3.49 25.02 1.81
N LEU A 468 -3.42 26.29 1.40
CA LEU A 468 -3.41 27.43 2.31
C LEU A 468 -4.71 27.53 3.13
N LEU A 469 -4.58 27.39 4.45
CA LEU A 469 -5.69 27.60 5.39
C LEU A 469 -5.95 29.11 5.58
N LEU A 470 -7.15 29.55 5.17
CA LEU A 470 -7.63 30.93 5.38
C LEU A 470 -8.00 31.16 6.83
N ALA A 471 -8.88 30.30 7.35
CA ALA A 471 -9.39 30.34 8.71
C ALA A 471 -9.84 28.93 9.12
N GLY A 472 -9.92 28.68 10.42
CA GLY A 472 -10.46 27.43 10.92
C GLY A 472 -10.72 27.49 12.42
N GLY A 473 -11.49 26.53 12.91
CA GLY A 473 -11.90 26.50 14.31
C GLY A 473 -12.70 25.26 14.66
N ARG A 474 -13.24 25.24 15.87
CA ARG A 474 -14.11 24.17 16.37
C ARG A 474 -15.49 24.73 16.63
N THR A 475 -16.51 23.96 16.28
CA THR A 475 -17.89 24.28 16.66
C THR A 475 -18.09 24.21 18.18
N ASP A 476 -18.96 25.08 18.68
CA ASP A 476 -19.46 25.12 20.06
C ASP A 476 -20.51 24.04 20.34
N GLU A 477 -21.13 24.08 21.53
CA GLU A 477 -22.21 23.18 21.99
C GLU A 477 -23.46 23.25 21.11
N GLN A 478 -23.66 24.36 20.41
CA GLN A 478 -24.75 24.58 19.47
C GLN A 478 -24.36 24.15 18.04
N GLY A 479 -23.22 23.50 17.86
CA GLY A 479 -22.72 23.08 16.55
C GLY A 479 -22.34 24.26 15.65
N SER A 480 -22.08 25.44 16.22
CA SER A 480 -21.86 26.68 15.50
C SER A 480 -20.41 27.19 15.62
N LEU A 481 -19.94 27.88 14.59
CA LEU A 481 -18.63 28.55 14.57
C LEU A 481 -18.72 29.80 13.71
N THR A 482 -18.24 30.93 14.21
CA THR A 482 -18.09 32.16 13.41
C THR A 482 -16.68 32.26 12.87
N LEU A 483 -16.54 32.42 11.55
CA LEU A 483 -15.27 32.64 10.86
C LEU A 483 -15.25 34.03 10.21
N SER A 484 -14.14 34.74 10.35
CA SER A 484 -13.84 35.90 9.49
C SER A 484 -13.27 35.39 8.18
N LEU A 485 -13.90 35.72 7.06
CA LEU A 485 -13.55 35.23 5.72
C LEU A 485 -13.53 36.38 4.70
N PRO A 486 -12.80 36.24 3.59
CA PRO A 486 -12.84 37.19 2.48
C PRO A 486 -14.23 37.21 1.82
N ARG A 487 -14.52 38.26 1.04
CA ARG A 487 -15.75 38.39 0.22
C ARG A 487 -15.62 37.62 -1.09
N ARG A 488 -15.19 36.37 -0.97
CA ARG A 488 -15.00 35.43 -2.08
C ARG A 488 -15.60 34.08 -1.73
N ASP A 489 -15.84 33.29 -2.76
CA ASP A 489 -16.20 31.89 -2.60
C ASP A 489 -15.04 31.16 -1.93
N VAL A 490 -15.36 30.36 -0.91
CA VAL A 490 -14.36 29.55 -0.21
C VAL A 490 -14.84 28.11 -0.11
N LEU A 491 -13.91 27.17 -0.17
CA LEU A 491 -14.18 25.77 0.14
C LEU A 491 -14.15 25.61 1.67
N LEU A 492 -15.26 25.18 2.24
CA LEU A 492 -15.32 24.77 3.64
C LEU A 492 -15.26 23.25 3.73
N LEU A 493 -14.41 22.76 4.62
CA LEU A 493 -14.25 21.35 4.95
C LEU A 493 -14.56 21.16 6.43
N VAL A 494 -15.50 20.26 6.73
CA VAL A 494 -15.98 20.00 8.09
C VAL A 494 -15.69 18.55 8.46
N ALA A 495 -14.99 18.36 9.57
CA ALA A 495 -14.55 17.07 10.07
C ALA A 495 -15.05 16.84 11.51
N PRO A 496 -15.81 15.78 11.81
CA PRO A 496 -16.30 15.51 13.15
C PRO A 496 -15.18 15.08 14.11
N ARG A 497 -15.36 15.33 15.41
CA ARG A 497 -14.46 14.81 16.46
C ARG A 497 -15.21 13.80 17.32
N GLY A 498 -14.67 12.59 17.44
CA GLY A 498 -15.15 11.56 18.39
C GLY A 498 -16.49 10.89 18.08
N ARG A 499 -17.35 11.47 17.24
CA ARG A 499 -18.57 10.83 16.72
C ARG A 499 -18.29 10.04 15.44
N GLU A 500 -19.00 8.92 15.24
CA GLU A 500 -19.03 8.17 13.97
C GLU A 500 -19.87 8.93 12.95
N LEU A 501 -19.30 9.99 12.40
CA LEU A 501 -19.86 10.81 11.33
C LEU A 501 -18.83 10.92 10.19
N GLY A 502 -19.33 11.04 8.97
CA GLY A 502 -18.54 11.37 7.79
C GLY A 502 -18.22 12.86 7.76
N SER A 503 -17.08 13.20 7.20
CA SER A 503 -16.70 14.58 6.90
C SER A 503 -17.48 15.09 5.69
N SER A 504 -17.67 16.40 5.60
CA SER A 504 -18.41 17.04 4.49
C SER A 504 -17.65 18.25 3.98
N SER A 505 -17.89 18.61 2.72
CA SER A 505 -17.31 19.81 2.13
C SER A 505 -18.28 20.48 1.19
N ALA A 506 -18.24 21.80 1.14
CA ALA A 506 -19.04 22.59 0.21
C ALA A 506 -18.39 23.95 -0.04
N VAL A 507 -18.73 24.55 -1.17
CA VAL A 507 -18.41 25.95 -1.42
C VAL A 507 -19.36 26.83 -0.61
N CYS A 508 -18.82 27.74 0.20
CA CYS A 508 -19.57 28.79 0.88
C CYS A 508 -19.50 30.07 0.03
N PRO A 509 -20.58 30.43 -0.70
CA PRO A 509 -20.54 31.53 -1.67
C PRO A 509 -20.27 32.87 -1.00
N ALA A 510 -19.61 33.80 -1.69
CA ALA A 510 -19.27 35.16 -1.26
C ALA A 510 -20.47 35.96 -0.69
N SER A 511 -21.68 35.66 -1.17
CA SER A 511 -22.93 36.32 -0.79
C SER A 511 -23.58 35.79 0.50
N ARG A 512 -23.14 34.64 1.04
CA ARG A 512 -23.76 34.01 2.22
C ARG A 512 -23.05 34.37 3.52
N PHE A 513 -23.80 34.75 4.56
CA PHE A 513 -23.26 34.97 5.91
C PHE A 513 -23.52 33.78 6.85
N ARG A 514 -24.19 32.75 6.34
CA ARG A 514 -24.47 31.50 7.04
C ARG A 514 -24.32 30.32 6.09
N CYS A 515 -23.54 29.33 6.48
CA CYS A 515 -23.26 28.12 5.71
C CYS A 515 -23.53 26.90 6.59
N GLU A 516 -24.48 26.07 6.16
CA GLU A 516 -24.99 24.95 6.96
C GLU A 516 -24.45 23.63 6.40
N PHE A 517 -24.03 22.74 7.30
CA PHE A 517 -23.48 21.44 6.98
C PHE A 517 -24.28 20.37 7.72
N VAL A 518 -24.68 19.34 6.98
CA VAL A 518 -25.21 18.10 7.53
C VAL A 518 -24.12 17.04 7.37
N LEU A 519 -23.63 16.50 8.48
CA LEU A 519 -22.66 15.42 8.48
C LEU A 519 -23.41 14.09 8.33
N PRO A 520 -23.16 13.32 7.25
CA PRO A 520 -23.78 12.02 7.05
C PRO A 520 -23.11 10.95 7.92
N PRO A 521 -23.65 9.72 7.99
CA PRO A 521 -22.93 8.56 8.46
C PRO A 521 -21.62 8.38 7.70
N PRO A 522 -20.57 7.87 8.36
CA PRO A 522 -19.27 7.67 7.74
C PRO A 522 -19.31 6.48 6.80
N ALA A 523 -18.42 6.49 5.82
CA ALA A 523 -18.03 5.36 5.01
C ALA A 523 -16.50 5.28 4.94
N THR A 524 -16.00 4.13 4.49
CA THR A 524 -14.57 3.84 4.38
C THR A 524 -14.23 3.36 2.98
N LEU A 525 -13.17 3.91 2.40
CA LEU A 525 -12.61 3.46 1.13
C LEU A 525 -11.27 2.78 1.41
N VAL A 526 -11.14 1.55 0.94
CA VAL A 526 -9.87 0.81 0.89
C VAL A 526 -9.36 0.91 -0.55
N VAL A 527 -8.15 1.40 -0.72
CA VAL A 527 -7.47 1.58 -2.00
C VAL A 527 -6.36 0.56 -2.06
N ARG A 528 -6.48 -0.46 -2.92
CA ARG A 528 -5.50 -1.53 -3.04
C ARG A 528 -4.51 -1.28 -4.19
N GLY A 529 -3.25 -1.65 -3.98
CA GLY A 529 -2.21 -1.73 -4.98
C GLY A 529 -1.55 -0.40 -5.34
N GLY A 530 -0.24 -0.49 -5.60
CA GLY A 530 0.46 0.44 -6.48
C GLY A 530 0.94 1.74 -5.87
N LEU A 531 0.70 2.05 -4.58
CA LEU A 531 1.07 3.34 -3.99
C LEU A 531 2.57 3.53 -3.70
N GLN A 532 3.36 2.46 -3.56
CA GLN A 532 4.81 2.55 -3.35
C GLN A 532 5.55 3.29 -4.50
N GLY A 533 4.96 3.37 -5.70
CA GLY A 533 5.49 4.12 -6.84
C GLY A 533 4.92 5.53 -7.04
N TRP A 534 4.07 5.99 -6.13
CA TRP A 534 3.38 7.28 -6.24
C TRP A 534 4.18 8.36 -5.53
N PRO A 535 4.52 9.47 -6.22
CA PRO A 535 5.30 10.54 -5.61
C PRO A 535 4.46 11.32 -4.57
N ARG A 536 3.13 11.17 -4.57
CA ARG A 536 2.19 11.99 -3.78
C ARG A 536 0.94 11.21 -3.38
N ILE A 537 0.33 11.62 -2.28
CA ILE A 537 -0.96 11.13 -1.80
C ILE A 537 -2.04 11.43 -2.86
N PRO A 538 -2.82 10.43 -3.33
CA PRO A 538 -3.97 10.68 -4.18
C PRO A 538 -4.95 11.66 -3.51
N LEU A 539 -5.44 12.63 -4.26
CA LEU A 539 -6.44 13.57 -3.76
C LEU A 539 -7.83 12.98 -3.86
N LEU A 540 -8.70 13.41 -2.93
CA LEU A 540 -10.11 13.08 -2.96
C LEU A 540 -10.86 14.18 -3.72
N GLU A 541 -11.61 13.80 -4.75
CA GLU A 541 -12.63 14.66 -5.33
C GLU A 541 -14.00 14.24 -4.80
N LEU A 542 -14.73 15.19 -4.22
CA LEU A 542 -16.05 15.01 -3.63
C LEU A 542 -17.05 15.95 -4.31
N GLU A 543 -18.10 15.40 -4.92
CA GLU A 543 -19.12 16.18 -5.65
C GLU A 543 -18.52 17.16 -6.68
N GLY A 544 -17.42 16.75 -7.32
CA GLY A 544 -16.69 17.57 -8.30
C GLY A 544 -15.70 18.58 -7.70
N LEU A 545 -15.67 18.72 -6.37
CA LEU A 545 -14.72 19.57 -5.63
C LEU A 545 -13.49 18.76 -5.28
N LEU A 546 -12.31 19.22 -5.68
CA LEU A 546 -11.07 18.54 -5.35
C LEU A 546 -10.58 19.07 -4.01
N LEU A 547 -10.40 18.16 -3.06
CA LEU A 547 -10.14 18.53 -1.67
C LEU A 547 -8.62 18.55 -1.41
N PRO A 548 -8.11 19.55 -0.69
CA PRO A 548 -6.72 19.55 -0.24
C PRO A 548 -6.48 18.34 0.67
N ALA A 549 -5.27 17.80 0.64
CA ALA A 549 -4.86 16.74 1.56
C ALA A 549 -4.90 17.29 3.00
N ASN A 550 -6.00 17.03 3.71
CA ASN A 550 -6.19 17.43 5.10
C ASN A 550 -6.36 16.18 5.97
N PRO A 551 -5.35 15.81 6.76
CA PRO A 551 -5.37 14.58 7.55
C PRO A 551 -6.46 14.58 8.63
N HIS A 552 -6.99 15.74 9.01
CA HIS A 552 -8.08 15.82 9.98
C HIS A 552 -9.46 15.49 9.37
N ALA A 553 -9.65 15.81 8.09
CA ALA A 553 -10.94 15.61 7.42
C ALA A 553 -11.09 14.22 6.84
N PHE A 554 -10.04 13.69 6.22
CA PHE A 554 -10.04 12.34 5.70
C PHE A 554 -8.81 11.64 6.27
N PRO A 555 -8.93 11.02 7.45
CA PRO A 555 -7.82 10.30 8.04
C PRO A 555 -7.40 9.19 7.11
N VAL A 556 -6.20 9.32 6.55
CA VAL A 556 -5.58 8.32 5.71
C VAL A 556 -4.68 7.45 6.58
N ALA A 557 -4.76 6.13 6.43
CA ALA A 557 -3.78 5.19 6.96
C ALA A 557 -3.26 4.37 5.77
N SER A 558 -1.95 4.20 5.60
CA SER A 558 -1.46 3.26 4.59
C SER A 558 -1.40 1.84 5.15
N LEU A 559 -1.59 0.90 4.24
CA LEU A 559 -1.79 -0.52 4.41
C LEU A 559 -0.65 -1.26 3.66
N GLY A 560 0.57 -0.71 3.71
CA GLY A 560 1.65 -1.10 2.79
C GLY A 560 1.48 -0.46 1.41
N GLU A 561 1.30 -1.27 0.37
CA GLU A 561 0.95 -0.81 -0.99
C GLU A 561 -0.47 -0.22 -1.08
N ASP A 562 -1.28 -0.44 -0.06
CA ASP A 562 -2.69 -0.09 0.00
C ASP A 562 -2.88 1.20 0.85
N MET A 563 -4.06 1.81 0.78
CA MET A 563 -4.43 3.01 1.55
C MET A 563 -5.88 2.95 2.01
N LEU A 564 -6.11 3.27 3.27
CA LEU A 564 -7.40 3.35 3.90
C LEU A 564 -7.79 4.82 4.11
N VAL A 565 -8.90 5.24 3.51
CA VAL A 565 -9.47 6.58 3.68
C VAL A 565 -10.73 6.50 4.51
N ARG A 566 -10.71 7.11 5.70
CA ARG A 566 -11.81 7.07 6.68
C ARG A 566 -12.67 8.32 6.63
N ARG A 567 -13.85 8.20 7.26
CA ARG A 567 -14.82 9.30 7.46
C ARG A 567 -15.23 9.94 6.14
N LEU A 568 -15.33 9.14 5.08
CA LEU A 568 -15.91 9.59 3.84
C LEU A 568 -17.41 9.82 4.04
N PRO A 569 -18.00 10.85 3.42
CA PRO A 569 -19.44 11.06 3.51
C PRO A 569 -20.19 10.00 2.70
N SER A 570 -21.06 9.25 3.38
CA SER A 570 -22.01 8.38 2.68
C SER A 570 -23.01 9.19 1.83
N GLY A 571 -23.48 8.60 0.74
CA GLY A 571 -24.41 9.20 -0.21
C GLY A 571 -23.79 10.24 -1.15
N SER A 572 -22.53 10.62 -0.95
CA SER A 572 -21.83 11.58 -1.82
C SER A 572 -21.04 10.87 -2.92
N ARG A 573 -20.99 11.50 -4.10
CA ARG A 573 -20.14 11.07 -5.22
C ARG A 573 -18.69 11.42 -4.93
N LEU A 574 -17.82 10.41 -4.92
CA LEU A 574 -16.39 10.57 -4.70
C LEU A 574 -15.56 9.88 -5.77
N ARG A 575 -14.34 10.38 -6.01
CA ARG A 575 -13.30 9.68 -6.79
C ARG A 575 -11.91 10.07 -6.30
N LEU A 576 -10.97 9.14 -6.43
CA LEU A 576 -9.54 9.40 -6.26
C LEU A 576 -8.96 10.02 -7.54
N VAL A 577 -8.10 11.03 -7.37
CA VAL A 577 -7.50 11.80 -8.45
C VAL A 577 -6.00 11.96 -8.22
N GLU A 578 -5.22 11.75 -9.27
CA GLU A 578 -3.82 12.15 -9.37
C GLU A 578 -3.75 13.55 -9.95
N LEU A 579 -2.94 14.42 -9.36
CA LEU A 579 -2.53 15.66 -10.02
C LEU A 579 -1.21 15.42 -10.74
N ALA A 580 -1.22 15.59 -12.06
CA ALA A 580 -0.01 15.63 -12.85
C ALA A 580 0.81 16.89 -12.50
N GLU A 581 2.10 16.91 -12.88
CA GLU A 581 2.98 18.07 -12.64
C GLU A 581 2.45 19.36 -13.30
N ASP A 582 1.71 19.24 -14.39
CA ASP A 582 1.07 20.36 -15.10
C ASP A 582 -0.27 20.80 -14.46
N GLY A 583 -0.63 20.25 -13.30
CA GLY A 583 -1.87 20.53 -12.59
C GLY A 583 -3.10 19.85 -13.17
N LYS A 584 -2.98 19.03 -14.23
CA LYS A 584 -4.13 18.30 -14.77
C LYS A 584 -4.57 17.17 -13.83
N ARG A 585 -5.88 17.08 -13.69
CA ARG A 585 -6.56 16.02 -12.92
C ARG A 585 -6.61 14.74 -13.75
N LYS A 586 -6.01 13.66 -13.26
CA LYS A 586 -6.12 12.32 -13.82
C LYS A 586 -6.90 11.42 -12.86
N PRO A 587 -8.16 11.06 -13.19
CA PRO A 587 -8.96 10.18 -12.33
C PRO A 587 -8.29 8.81 -12.21
N LEU A 588 -8.22 8.30 -10.98
CA LEU A 588 -7.66 6.99 -10.64
C LEU A 588 -8.74 5.94 -10.45
N THR A 589 -9.94 6.41 -10.14
CA THR A 589 -11.12 5.58 -9.96
C THR A 589 -12.26 6.19 -10.76
N ARG A 590 -13.22 5.35 -11.15
CA ARG A 590 -14.53 5.84 -11.59
C ARG A 590 -15.23 6.50 -10.40
N PRO A 591 -16.19 7.42 -10.63
CA PRO A 591 -17.00 7.97 -9.54
C PRO A 591 -17.74 6.86 -8.77
N LEU A 592 -17.72 6.96 -7.45
CA LEU A 592 -18.31 6.01 -6.51
C LEU A 592 -19.30 6.75 -5.61
N VAL A 593 -20.35 6.06 -5.18
CA VAL A 593 -21.21 6.51 -4.09
C VAL A 593 -21.20 5.41 -3.04
N LEU A 594 -20.87 5.77 -1.80
CA LEU A 594 -20.78 4.84 -0.68
C LEU A 594 -22.07 4.91 0.16
N ALA A 595 -22.61 3.77 0.57
CA ALA A 595 -23.73 3.69 1.49
C ALA A 595 -23.30 3.99 2.95
N PRO A 596 -24.24 4.32 3.84
CA PRO A 596 -23.96 4.51 5.27
C PRO A 596 -23.24 3.29 5.89
N GLY A 597 -22.10 3.52 6.54
CA GLY A 597 -21.28 2.45 7.12
C GLY A 597 -20.60 1.57 6.07
N GLU A 598 -20.75 1.86 4.78
CA GLU A 598 -20.17 1.04 3.73
C GLU A 598 -18.65 1.11 3.79
N ARG A 599 -18.06 -0.07 3.66
CA ARG A 599 -16.66 -0.25 3.35
C ARG A 599 -16.52 -0.73 1.92
N ARG A 600 -15.86 0.04 1.06
CA ARG A 600 -15.64 -0.34 -0.34
C ARG A 600 -14.16 -0.43 -0.67
N THR A 601 -13.79 -1.50 -1.36
CA THR A 601 -12.44 -1.71 -1.88
C THR A 601 -12.36 -1.27 -3.34
N VAL A 602 -11.30 -0.56 -3.70
CA VAL A 602 -10.96 -0.18 -5.07
C VAL A 602 -9.50 -0.49 -5.33
N SER A 603 -9.19 -1.15 -6.44
CA SER A 603 -7.80 -1.43 -6.80
C SER A 603 -7.29 -0.39 -7.79
N LEU A 604 -6.10 0.14 -7.53
CA LEU A 604 -5.35 0.98 -8.45
C LEU A 604 -4.37 0.11 -9.25
N PRO A 605 -4.18 0.39 -10.55
CA PRO A 605 -3.15 -0.28 -11.33
C PRO A 605 -1.76 0.09 -10.81
N SER A 606 -0.85 -0.89 -10.75
CA SER A 606 0.56 -0.67 -10.46
C SER A 606 1.17 0.31 -11.47
N ARG A 607 1.83 1.36 -11.00
CA ARG A 607 2.44 2.38 -11.88
C ARG A 607 3.59 1.73 -12.67
N GLY A 608 3.43 1.55 -13.98
CA GLY A 608 4.46 0.97 -14.86
C GLY A 608 4.07 -0.33 -15.60
N GLN A 609 2.85 -0.85 -15.40
CA GLN A 609 2.26 -1.85 -16.31
C GLN A 609 1.15 -1.17 -17.14
N VAL A 610 1.47 -0.90 -18.41
CA VAL A 610 0.50 -0.74 -19.50
C VAL A 610 0.58 -1.99 -20.36
#